data_AF-A0AAV2N1I0-F1
#
_entry.id   AF-A0AAV2N1I0-F1
#
_cell.length_a   1.000
_cell.length_b   1.000
_cell.length_c   1.000
_cell.angle_alpha   90.00
_cell.angle_beta   90.00
_cell.angle_gamma   90.00
#
_symmetry.space_group_name_H-M   'P 1'
#
loop_
_entity.id
_entity.type
_entity.pdbx_description
1 polymer ?
#
loop_
_entity_poly.entity_id
_entity_poly.type
_entity_poly.pdbx_seq_one_letter_code
_entity_poly.pdbx_strand_id
1 'polypeptide(L)'
;MPLSNHAALTPLEDMSAGRGQAGGGPPQNCQKVFIQRDYSEGTMVKFQTRFPTELESRLDRQLFEYTINQLNNYFAEAERASCSTYCESCLYCLTGYLISICTETHYEKCLRKVAKFVSEQNDRVYKPRGLLLTDPTTRGLRLIEISVLDRPAS
;
A
#
# COMPACT_ATOMS: atom_id res chain seq x y z
N MET A 1 -23.35 -58.17 1.64
CA MET A 1 -22.70 -57.37 0.58
C MET A 1 -23.39 -56.01 0.54
N PRO A 2 -22.86 -55.00 1.25
CA PRO A 2 -23.42 -53.65 1.28
C PRO A 2 -22.80 -52.79 0.15
N LEU A 3 -23.60 -51.98 -0.54
CA LEU A 3 -23.09 -50.82 -1.25
C LEU A 3 -23.23 -49.61 -0.31
N SER A 4 -22.12 -49.29 0.37
CA SER A 4 -21.97 -48.05 1.12
C SER A 4 -21.98 -46.88 0.16
N ASN A 5 -22.96 -46.00 0.32
CA ASN A 5 -23.06 -44.73 -0.38
C ASN A 5 -22.04 -43.76 0.24
N HIS A 6 -20.79 -43.79 -0.25
CA HIS A 6 -19.80 -42.77 0.06
C HIS A 6 -20.17 -41.47 -0.68
N ALA A 7 -20.96 -40.63 -0.03
CA ALA A 7 -20.99 -39.21 -0.35
C ALA A 7 -19.60 -38.64 -0.01
N ALA A 8 -18.73 -38.55 -1.01
CA ALA A 8 -17.49 -37.81 -0.92
C ALA A 8 -17.85 -36.32 -0.77
N LEU A 9 -17.91 -35.85 0.48
CA LEU A 9 -17.87 -34.44 0.81
C LEU A 9 -16.59 -33.86 0.20
N THR A 10 -16.76 -32.93 -0.74
CA THR A 10 -15.66 -32.13 -1.28
C THR A 10 -15.00 -31.36 -0.14
N PRO A 11 -13.68 -31.51 0.11
CA PRO A 11 -12.99 -30.72 1.12
C PRO A 11 -12.68 -29.34 0.54
N LEU A 12 -13.69 -28.47 0.53
CA LEU A 12 -13.54 -27.04 0.18
C LEU A 12 -14.06 -26.08 1.26
N GLU A 13 -14.48 -26.59 2.42
CA GLU A 13 -15.02 -25.76 3.51
C GLU A 13 -14.13 -25.62 4.75
N ASP A 14 -12.88 -26.11 4.73
CA ASP A 14 -11.98 -26.01 5.90
C ASP A 14 -10.66 -25.24 5.63
N MET A 15 -10.75 -24.14 4.88
CA MET A 15 -9.64 -23.17 4.73
C MET A 15 -10.04 -21.75 5.16
N SER A 16 -10.88 -21.62 6.19
CA SER A 16 -11.17 -20.32 6.83
C SER A 16 -10.60 -20.16 8.25
N ALA A 17 -9.77 -21.09 8.72
CA ALA A 17 -9.14 -21.02 10.03
C ALA A 17 -7.61 -21.05 9.90
N GLY A 18 -6.96 -19.88 9.89
CA GLY A 18 -5.50 -19.85 9.99
C GLY A 18 -4.77 -18.70 9.32
N ARG A 19 -5.24 -17.46 9.46
CA ARG A 19 -4.33 -16.32 9.38
C ARG A 19 -4.50 -15.45 10.61
N GLY A 20 -3.82 -15.86 11.67
CA GLY A 20 -3.57 -15.04 12.85
C GLY A 20 -3.03 -13.69 12.39
N GLN A 21 -3.86 -12.67 12.55
CA GLN A 21 -3.57 -11.29 12.23
C GLN A 21 -2.72 -10.73 13.38
N ALA A 22 -1.43 -11.07 13.38
CA ALA A 22 -0.42 -10.43 14.23
C ALA A 22 0.12 -9.20 13.48
N GLY A 23 -0.62 -8.10 13.57
CA GLY A 23 -0.24 -6.82 12.97
C GLY A 23 -1.47 -5.92 12.93
N GLY A 24 -1.61 -5.04 13.92
CA GLY A 24 -2.78 -4.20 14.15
C GLY A 24 -3.28 -3.47 12.91
N GLY A 25 -4.21 -4.10 12.20
CA GLY A 25 -5.02 -3.44 11.18
C GLY A 25 -5.99 -2.45 11.86
N PRO A 26 -6.44 -1.41 11.13
CA PRO A 26 -7.44 -0.50 11.67
C PRO A 26 -8.72 -1.26 12.06
N PRO A 27 -9.42 -0.84 13.13
CA PRO A 27 -10.69 -1.43 13.52
C PRO A 27 -11.69 -1.38 12.35
N GLN A 28 -12.44 -2.46 12.13
CA GLN A 28 -13.32 -2.62 10.96
C GLN A 28 -14.42 -1.54 10.87
N ASN A 29 -14.75 -0.90 11.99
CA ASN A 29 -15.82 0.08 12.10
C ASN A 29 -15.26 1.49 12.38
N CYS A 30 -14.29 1.98 11.61
CA CYS A 30 -13.82 3.37 11.77
C CYS A 30 -14.07 4.24 10.53
N GLN A 31 -14.27 5.55 10.73
CA GLN A 31 -14.31 6.51 9.62
C GLN A 31 -12.99 6.47 8.84
N LYS A 32 -13.08 6.47 7.51
CA LYS A 32 -11.93 6.42 6.60
C LYS A 32 -11.92 7.63 5.68
N VAL A 33 -10.73 8.20 5.49
CA VAL A 33 -10.46 9.27 4.54
C VAL A 33 -9.59 8.69 3.43
N PHE A 34 -9.97 8.94 2.18
CA PHE A 34 -9.30 8.40 1.01
C PHE A 34 -8.62 9.50 0.21
N ILE A 35 -7.30 9.37 0.00
CA ILE A 35 -6.56 10.23 -0.92
C ILE A 35 -6.44 9.52 -2.25
N GLN A 36 -6.99 10.15 -3.29
CA GLN A 36 -7.03 9.58 -4.63
C GLN A 36 -5.67 9.70 -5.34
N ARG A 37 -5.51 8.86 -6.35
CA ARG A 37 -4.43 9.02 -7.33
C ARG A 37 -4.56 10.34 -8.08
N ASP A 38 -3.40 10.92 -8.35
CA ASP A 38 -3.22 11.99 -9.32
C ASP A 38 -2.81 11.37 -10.65
N TYR A 39 -3.59 11.61 -11.70
CA TYR A 39 -3.36 11.12 -13.07
C TYR A 39 -2.98 12.24 -14.03
N SER A 40 -2.77 13.46 -13.54
CA SER A 40 -2.45 14.63 -14.38
C SER A 40 -1.15 14.46 -15.18
N GLU A 41 -0.20 13.69 -14.66
CA GLU A 41 1.10 13.39 -15.28
C GLU A 41 1.18 11.97 -15.86
N GLY A 42 0.03 11.31 -16.08
CA GLY A 42 -0.06 9.97 -16.64
C GLY A 42 -0.35 8.89 -15.60
N THR A 43 0.11 7.66 -15.86
CA THR A 43 -0.24 6.46 -15.07
C THR A 43 0.72 6.16 -13.91
N MET A 44 1.83 6.90 -13.81
CA MET A 44 2.86 6.73 -12.77
C MET A 44 2.32 7.00 -11.38
N VAL A 45 2.83 6.26 -10.37
CA VAL A 45 2.29 6.32 -9.01
C VAL A 45 2.48 7.69 -8.36
N LYS A 46 1.37 8.40 -8.19
CA LYS A 46 1.30 9.73 -7.59
C LYS A 46 -0.05 9.95 -6.93
N PHE A 47 -0.07 10.54 -5.74
CA PHE A 47 -1.26 10.85 -4.97
C PHE A 47 -1.49 12.36 -4.89
N GLN A 48 -2.77 12.74 -4.83
CA GLN A 48 -3.17 14.13 -4.70
C GLN A 48 -2.71 14.71 -3.36
N THR A 49 -2.22 15.95 -3.37
CA THR A 49 -1.76 16.67 -2.18
C THR A 49 -2.81 17.60 -1.59
N ARG A 50 -4.05 17.57 -2.12
CA ARG A 50 -5.16 18.35 -1.58
C ARG A 50 -5.49 17.87 -0.17
N PHE A 51 -5.43 18.80 0.79
CA PHE A 51 -5.76 18.51 2.17
C PHE A 51 -7.26 18.16 2.33
N PRO A 52 -7.60 17.01 2.94
CA PRO A 52 -8.98 16.61 3.20
C PRO A 52 -9.54 17.33 4.45
N THR A 53 -10.73 17.92 4.31
CA THR A 53 -11.41 18.68 5.37
C THR A 53 -11.75 17.82 6.60
N GLU A 54 -11.87 16.52 6.43
CA GLU A 54 -12.15 15.55 7.49
C GLU A 54 -10.99 15.42 8.48
N LEU A 55 -9.77 15.83 8.10
CA LEU A 55 -8.58 15.79 8.94
C LEU A 55 -8.23 17.14 9.58
N GLU A 56 -8.94 18.22 9.24
CA GLU A 56 -8.63 19.61 9.66
C GLU A 56 -8.48 19.76 11.19
N SER A 57 -9.30 19.03 11.96
CA SER A 57 -9.27 19.12 13.43
C SER A 57 -8.20 18.23 14.09
N ARG A 58 -7.43 17.46 13.33
CA ARG A 58 -6.52 16.42 13.86
C ARG A 58 -5.11 16.50 13.31
N LEU A 59 -4.92 16.92 12.07
CA LEU A 59 -3.65 16.88 11.38
C LEU A 59 -3.35 18.22 10.72
N ASP A 60 -2.16 18.76 11.00
CA ASP A 60 -1.73 20.01 10.36
C ASP A 60 -1.54 19.79 8.86
N ARG A 61 -2.01 20.75 8.06
CA ARG A 61 -1.91 20.70 6.60
C ARG A 61 -0.48 20.47 6.10
N GLN A 62 0.50 21.10 6.74
CA GLN A 62 1.91 20.94 6.39
C GLN A 62 2.43 19.52 6.63
N LEU A 63 2.01 18.86 7.72
CA LEU A 63 2.40 17.48 8.02
C LEU A 63 1.78 16.50 7.03
N PHE A 64 0.51 16.73 6.67
CA PHE A 64 -0.15 15.97 5.61
C PHE A 64 0.58 16.12 4.27
N GLU A 65 0.78 17.35 3.81
CA GLU A 65 1.44 17.64 2.54
C GLU A 65 2.86 17.06 2.51
N TYR A 66 3.62 17.18 3.61
CA TYR A 66 4.92 16.53 3.75
C TYR A 66 4.83 15.01 3.56
N THR A 67 3.88 14.34 4.24
CA THR A 67 3.71 12.89 4.15
C THR A 67 3.43 12.48 2.70
N ILE A 68 2.47 13.13 2.05
CA ILE A 68 2.07 12.78 0.68
C ILE A 68 3.18 13.07 -0.33
N ASN A 69 3.87 14.21 -0.20
CA ASN A 69 4.99 14.54 -1.09
C ASN A 69 6.16 13.56 -0.94
N GLN A 70 6.49 13.14 0.28
CA GLN A 70 7.55 12.14 0.49
C GLN A 70 7.16 10.78 -0.10
N LEU A 71 5.91 10.35 0.05
CA LEU A 71 5.42 9.13 -0.60
C LEU A 71 5.54 9.24 -2.13
N ASN A 72 5.07 10.35 -2.71
CA ASN A 72 5.18 10.60 -4.14
C ASN A 72 6.64 10.58 -4.62
N ASN A 73 7.57 11.14 -3.84
CA ASN A 73 9.00 11.11 -4.16
C ASN A 73 9.57 9.68 -4.18
N TYR A 74 9.20 8.83 -3.21
CA TYR A 74 9.63 7.43 -3.21
C TYR A 74 9.09 6.66 -4.41
N PHE A 75 7.85 6.92 -4.81
CA PHE A 75 7.28 6.30 -6.00
C PHE A 75 7.94 6.82 -7.28
N ALA A 76 8.18 8.12 -7.40
CA ALA A 76 8.91 8.69 -8.53
C ALA A 76 10.36 8.15 -8.63
N GLU A 77 11.05 7.95 -7.49
CA GLU A 77 12.37 7.32 -7.45
C GLU A 77 12.31 5.86 -7.96
N ALA A 78 11.27 5.12 -7.57
CA ALA A 78 11.06 3.73 -8.00
C ALA A 78 10.92 3.63 -9.53
N GLU A 79 10.15 4.54 -10.13
CA GLU A 79 9.94 4.59 -11.58
C GLU A 79 11.18 5.08 -12.33
N ARG A 80 11.88 6.10 -11.82
CA ARG A 80 13.09 6.65 -12.46
C ARG A 80 14.21 5.63 -12.54
N ALA A 81 14.44 4.86 -11.48
CA ALA A 81 15.47 3.82 -11.48
C ALA A 81 15.09 2.61 -12.35
N SER A 82 13.79 2.34 -12.56
CA SER A 82 13.34 1.38 -13.57
C SER A 82 13.69 1.84 -15.00
N CYS A 83 13.54 3.13 -15.30
CA CYS A 83 13.83 3.68 -16.63
C CYS A 83 15.34 3.95 -16.88
N SER A 84 16.06 4.48 -15.89
CA SER A 84 17.47 4.89 -16.02
C SER A 84 18.47 3.73 -16.05
N THR A 85 18.13 2.57 -15.48
CA THR A 85 19.06 1.42 -15.40
C THR A 85 19.14 0.65 -16.73
N TYR A 86 18.26 0.94 -17.71
CA TYR A 86 18.04 0.07 -18.88
C TYR A 86 18.44 0.62 -20.25
N CYS A 87 19.02 1.82 -20.36
CA CYS A 87 19.46 2.32 -21.66
C CYS A 87 20.95 2.13 -21.98
N GLU A 88 21.81 1.85 -20.99
CA GLU A 88 23.27 1.96 -21.22
C GLU A 88 24.09 0.66 -21.24
N SER A 89 23.54 -0.51 -20.95
CA SER A 89 24.35 -1.73 -20.99
C SER A 89 23.81 -2.68 -22.03
N CYS A 90 24.55 -2.80 -23.14
CA CYS A 90 24.57 -3.77 -24.26
C CYS A 90 24.05 -5.22 -24.04
N LEU A 91 22.96 -5.43 -23.30
CA LEU A 91 22.36 -6.71 -22.96
C LEU A 91 21.12 -6.97 -23.83
N TYR A 92 21.16 -6.56 -25.10
CA TYR A 92 20.12 -6.83 -26.08
C TYR A 92 20.07 -8.31 -26.54
N CYS A 93 20.83 -9.20 -25.91
CA CYS A 93 20.98 -10.58 -26.39
C CYS A 93 20.43 -11.69 -25.47
N LEU A 94 19.91 -11.39 -24.25
CA LEU A 94 19.49 -12.44 -23.29
C LEU A 94 18.27 -12.08 -22.38
N THR A 95 17.61 -10.94 -22.58
CA THR A 95 17.00 -10.18 -21.47
C THR A 95 15.47 -10.09 -21.49
N GLY A 96 14.79 -11.18 -21.16
CA GLY A 96 13.38 -11.13 -20.70
C GLY A 96 13.26 -11.52 -19.22
N TYR A 97 13.83 -12.68 -18.89
CA TYR A 97 13.80 -13.23 -17.53
C TYR A 97 14.59 -12.39 -16.53
N LEU A 98 15.80 -11.95 -16.90
CA LEU A 98 16.63 -11.12 -16.01
C LEU A 98 16.05 -9.72 -15.78
N ILE A 99 15.36 -9.14 -16.77
CA ILE A 99 14.67 -7.84 -16.61
C ILE A 99 13.56 -7.96 -15.57
N SER A 100 12.75 -9.02 -15.65
CA SER A 100 11.67 -9.26 -14.69
C SER A 100 12.24 -9.40 -13.28
N ILE A 101 13.28 -10.22 -13.10
CA ILE A 101 13.92 -10.45 -11.79
C ILE A 101 14.58 -9.18 -11.22
N CYS A 102 15.29 -8.40 -12.05
CA CYS A 102 15.96 -7.18 -11.60
C CYS A 102 14.97 -6.04 -11.29
N THR A 103 13.89 -5.92 -12.07
CA THR A 103 12.85 -4.91 -11.86
C THR A 103 12.03 -5.23 -10.62
N GLU A 104 11.66 -6.49 -10.43
CA GLU A 104 10.96 -7.00 -9.24
C GLU A 104 11.76 -6.68 -7.97
N THR A 105 13.07 -6.98 -7.94
CA THR A 105 13.91 -6.73 -6.76
C THR A 105 14.20 -5.25 -6.48
N HIS A 106 14.27 -4.38 -7.49
CA HIS A 106 14.44 -2.93 -7.28
C HIS A 106 13.14 -2.28 -6.78
N TYR A 107 12.02 -2.56 -7.44
CA TYR A 107 10.74 -1.99 -7.07
C TYR A 107 10.36 -2.42 -5.64
N GLU A 108 10.56 -3.69 -5.31
CA GLU A 108 10.39 -4.20 -3.94
C GLU A 108 11.22 -3.45 -2.89
N LYS A 109 12.47 -3.09 -3.20
CA LYS A 109 13.31 -2.29 -2.29
C LYS A 109 12.68 -0.92 -2.02
N CYS A 110 12.15 -0.26 -3.05
CA CYS A 110 11.43 0.99 -2.88
C CYS A 110 10.14 0.82 -2.07
N LEU A 111 9.37 -0.24 -2.31
CA LEU A 111 8.17 -0.52 -1.52
C LEU A 111 8.49 -0.75 -0.03
N ARG A 112 9.62 -1.37 0.30
CA ARG A 112 10.09 -1.48 1.69
C ARG A 112 10.42 -0.12 2.31
N LYS A 113 10.97 0.83 1.55
CA LYS A 113 11.19 2.21 2.03
C LYS A 113 9.86 2.88 2.37
N VAL A 114 8.84 2.70 1.50
CA VAL A 114 7.48 3.21 1.73
C VAL A 114 6.87 2.62 3.01
N ALA A 115 6.89 1.30 3.17
CA ALA A 115 6.36 0.63 4.35
C ALA A 115 7.02 1.14 5.65
N LYS A 116 8.35 1.28 5.64
CA LYS A 116 9.11 1.84 6.77
C LYS A 116 8.70 3.28 7.07
N PHE A 117 8.63 4.14 6.05
CA PHE A 117 8.23 5.53 6.23
C PHE A 117 6.81 5.65 6.78
N VAL A 118 5.85 4.86 6.27
CA VAL A 118 4.48 4.82 6.77
C VAL A 118 4.44 4.41 8.24
N SER A 119 5.21 3.40 8.64
CA SER A 119 5.32 3.00 10.05
C SER A 119 5.85 4.14 10.92
N GLU A 120 6.92 4.80 10.50
CA GLU A 120 7.52 5.92 11.24
C GLU A 120 6.58 7.12 11.36
N GLN A 121 5.88 7.47 10.27
CA GLN A 121 4.86 8.53 10.28
C GLN A 121 3.70 8.14 11.20
N ASN A 122 3.27 6.88 11.19
CA ASN A 122 2.24 6.42 12.10
C ASN A 122 2.63 6.60 13.56
N ASP A 123 3.84 6.22 13.94
CA ASP A 123 4.27 6.31 15.34
C ASP A 123 4.50 7.76 15.79
N ARG A 124 5.02 8.62 14.90
CA ARG A 124 5.39 10.01 15.25
C ARG A 124 4.26 11.03 15.06
N VAL A 125 3.41 10.82 14.07
CA VAL A 125 2.43 11.81 13.61
C VAL A 125 1.01 11.31 13.78
N TYR A 126 0.63 10.20 13.14
CA TYR A 126 -0.77 9.82 12.98
C TYR A 126 -1.38 9.18 14.24
N LYS A 127 -0.75 8.17 14.84
CA LYS A 127 -1.30 7.48 16.02
C LYS A 127 -1.51 8.41 17.22
N PRO A 128 -0.60 9.33 17.57
CA PRO A 128 -0.83 10.32 18.63
C PRO A 128 -2.06 11.22 18.38
N ARG A 129 -2.51 11.35 17.12
CA ARG A 129 -3.67 12.15 16.71
C ARG A 129 -4.94 11.30 16.53
N GLY A 130 -4.90 10.03 16.92
CA GLY A 130 -6.00 9.08 16.71
C GLY A 130 -6.21 8.71 15.24
N LEU A 131 -5.16 8.79 14.43
CA LEU A 131 -5.18 8.45 13.01
C LEU A 131 -4.29 7.23 12.73
N LEU A 132 -4.61 6.50 11.66
CA LEU A 132 -3.75 5.45 11.14
C LEU A 132 -3.64 5.57 9.62
N LEU A 133 -2.44 5.87 9.13
CA LEU A 133 -2.08 5.82 7.73
C LEU A 133 -1.85 4.37 7.31
N THR A 134 -2.67 3.86 6.41
CA THR A 134 -2.50 2.51 5.87
C THR A 134 -1.45 2.51 4.77
N ASP A 135 -0.57 1.51 4.77
CA ASP A 135 0.43 1.34 3.72
C ASP A 135 -0.26 1.22 2.34
N PRO A 136 0.00 2.15 1.40
CA PRO A 136 -0.64 2.15 0.09
C PRO A 136 -0.35 0.89 -0.73
N THR A 137 0.76 0.19 -0.46
CA THR A 137 1.14 -1.06 -1.16
C THR A 137 0.12 -2.16 -0.91
N THR A 138 -0.43 -2.24 0.30
CA THR A 138 -1.47 -3.21 0.68
C THR A 138 -2.82 -2.93 0.01
N ARG A 139 -2.96 -1.76 -0.63
CA ARG A 139 -4.15 -1.30 -1.37
C ARG A 139 -3.92 -1.26 -2.87
N GLY A 140 -2.89 -1.94 -3.35
CA GLY A 140 -2.53 -1.99 -4.76
C GLY A 140 -2.18 -0.62 -5.34
N LEU A 141 -1.72 0.33 -4.50
CA LEU A 141 -1.28 1.67 -4.90
C LEU A 141 -2.37 2.54 -5.56
N ARG A 142 -3.65 2.16 -5.37
CA ARG A 142 -4.80 2.85 -6.01
C ARG A 142 -5.26 4.07 -5.24
N LEU A 143 -4.99 4.11 -3.94
CA LEU A 143 -5.36 5.19 -3.03
C LEU A 143 -4.50 5.10 -1.76
N ILE A 144 -4.54 6.16 -0.96
CA ILE A 144 -4.08 6.15 0.42
C ILE A 144 -5.32 6.15 1.31
N GLU A 145 -5.34 5.27 2.32
CA GLU A 145 -6.39 5.22 3.33
C GLU A 145 -5.85 5.74 4.66
N ILE A 146 -6.57 6.68 5.27
CA ILE A 146 -6.33 7.17 6.63
C ILE A 146 -7.56 6.85 7.47
N SER A 147 -7.38 6.03 8.50
CA SER A 147 -8.44 5.66 9.45
C SER A 147 -8.46 6.62 10.63
N VAL A 148 -9.66 7.02 11.05
CA VAL A 148 -9.91 7.83 12.25
C VAL A 148 -10.34 6.88 13.38
N LEU A 149 -9.41 6.55 14.27
CA LEU A 149 -9.51 5.40 15.18
C LEU A 149 -10.60 5.51 16.25
N ASP A 150 -11.09 6.72 16.53
CA ASP A 150 -12.06 7.02 17.60
C ASP A 150 -13.48 7.27 17.09
N ARG A 151 -13.72 7.27 15.78
CA ARG A 151 -15.05 7.47 15.21
C ARG A 151 -15.58 6.18 14.59
N PRO A 152 -16.80 5.73 14.94
CA PRO A 152 -17.41 4.57 14.30
C PRO A 152 -17.62 4.82 12.79
N ALA A 153 -17.61 3.77 11.99
CA ALA A 153 -18.02 3.85 10.58
C ALA A 153 -19.46 4.35 10.51
N SER A 154 -19.69 5.43 9.75
CA SER A 154 -21.01 6.01 9.50
C SER A 154 -21.71 5.32 8.34
#